data_AF-A0A857A8V9-F1
#
_entry.id   AF-A0A857A8V9-F1
#
_cell.length_a   1.000
_cell.length_b   1.000
_cell.length_c   1.000
_cell.angle_alpha   90.00
_cell.angle_beta   90.00
_cell.angle_gamma   90.00
#
_symmetry.space_group_name_H-M   'P 1'
#
loop_
_entity.id
_entity.type
_entity.pdbx_description
1 polymer ?
#
loop_
_entity_poly.entity_id
_entity_poly.type
_entity_poly.pdbx_seq_one_letter_code
_entity_poly.pdbx_strand_id
1 'polypeptide(L)'
;MTVTTLAPGRAPEEIEAAARSVTRLESWDIAIASGQPRVTARFTATDDTEARAIHGEIAAAVRLVADVPRARLAAVVRGRSHYLAP
;
A
#
# COMPACT_ATOMS: atom_id res chain seq x y z
N MET A 1 -1.95 -1.25 4.06
CA MET A 1 -3.34 -1.25 3.56
C MET A 1 -4.03 -2.59 3.85
N THR A 2 -5.36 -2.62 3.87
CA THR A 2 -6.15 -3.86 3.82
C THR A 2 -6.54 -4.10 2.37
N VAL A 3 -6.31 -5.31 1.87
CA VAL A 3 -6.73 -5.74 0.52
C VAL A 3 -7.61 -6.98 0.70
N THR A 4 -8.78 -7.00 0.08
CA THR A 4 -9.78 -8.06 0.31
C THR A 4 -10.07 -8.84 -0.98
N THR A 5 -11.11 -8.44 -1.69
CA THR A 5 -11.66 -9.20 -2.82
C THR A 5 -11.01 -8.75 -4.10
N LEU A 6 -10.49 -9.69 -4.89
CA LEU A 6 -10.00 -9.39 -6.25
C LEU A 6 -11.15 -8.94 -7.15
N ALA A 7 -10.87 -7.99 -8.03
CA ALA A 7 -11.75 -7.66 -9.12
C ALA A 7 -11.90 -8.89 -10.05
N PRO A 8 -13.06 -9.05 -10.73
CA PRO A 8 -13.28 -10.19 -11.62
C PRO A 8 -12.18 -10.34 -12.67
N GLY A 9 -11.68 -11.57 -12.84
CA GLY A 9 -10.65 -11.91 -13.83
C GLY A 9 -9.23 -11.47 -13.46
N ARG A 10 -9.00 -10.95 -12.26
CA ARG A 10 -7.66 -10.59 -11.75
C ARG A 10 -7.05 -11.70 -10.91
N ALA A 11 -5.73 -11.75 -10.91
CA ALA A 11 -4.91 -12.64 -10.11
C ALA A 11 -4.29 -11.91 -8.89
N PRO A 12 -4.02 -12.61 -7.77
CA PRO A 12 -3.40 -12.00 -6.58
C PRO A 12 -2.08 -11.27 -6.86
N GLU A 13 -1.26 -11.79 -7.77
CA GLU A 13 0.08 -11.28 -8.09
C GLU A 13 0.02 -9.90 -8.76
N GLU A 14 -1.10 -9.58 -9.41
CA GLU A 14 -1.34 -8.26 -10.03
C GLU A 14 -1.44 -7.14 -8.98
N ILE A 15 -1.73 -7.45 -7.71
CA ILE A 15 -1.80 -6.47 -6.62
C ILE A 15 -0.42 -5.84 -6.40
N GLU A 16 0.61 -6.68 -6.27
CA GLU A 16 1.98 -6.20 -6.08
C GLU A 16 2.51 -5.53 -7.34
N ALA A 17 2.20 -6.09 -8.52
CA ALA A 17 2.57 -5.49 -9.79
C ALA A 17 1.97 -4.07 -9.96
N ALA A 18 0.70 -3.88 -9.57
CA ALA A 18 0.04 -2.57 -9.62
C ALA A 18 0.65 -1.57 -8.64
N ALA A 19 1.09 -2.00 -7.46
CA ALA A 19 1.79 -1.10 -6.54
C ALA A 19 3.20 -0.74 -7.06
N ARG A 20 3.93 -1.71 -7.63
CA ARG A 20 5.28 -1.52 -8.19
C ARG A 20 5.30 -0.71 -9.49
N SER A 21 4.18 -0.57 -10.19
CA SER A 21 4.11 0.27 -11.39
C SER A 21 4.10 1.78 -11.07
N VAL A 22 3.75 2.16 -9.83
CA VAL A 22 3.71 3.55 -9.37
C VAL A 22 5.10 4.04 -8.96
N THR A 23 5.79 3.28 -8.13
CA THR A 23 7.13 3.62 -7.64
C THR A 23 7.92 2.38 -7.29
N ARG A 24 9.24 2.55 -7.14
CA ARG A 24 10.11 1.50 -6.62
C ARG A 24 9.76 1.23 -5.16
N LEU A 25 9.35 -0.01 -4.87
CA LEU A 25 9.15 -0.48 -3.50
C LEU A 25 10.45 -1.11 -2.96
N GLU A 26 10.84 -0.67 -1.77
CA GLU A 26 11.95 -1.25 -1.01
C GLU A 26 11.60 -2.61 -0.41
N SER A 27 10.35 -2.76 0.03
CA SER A 27 9.83 -4.01 0.57
C SER A 27 8.32 -4.14 0.31
N TRP A 28 7.86 -5.39 0.30
CA TRP A 28 6.46 -5.77 0.18
C TRP A 28 6.19 -6.92 1.15
N ASP A 29 5.31 -6.69 2.13
CA ASP A 29 4.98 -7.67 3.16
C ASP A 29 3.47 -7.93 3.19
N ILE A 30 3.09 -9.20 3.31
CA ILE A 30 1.70 -9.65 3.45
C ILE A 30 1.55 -10.33 4.80
N ALA A 31 0.54 -9.95 5.57
CA ALA A 31 0.25 -10.50 6.89
C ALA A 31 -1.26 -10.58 7.13
N ILE A 32 -1.68 -11.34 8.14
CA ILE A 32 -3.03 -11.26 8.69
C ILE A 32 -2.95 -10.55 10.04
N ALA A 33 -3.68 -9.45 10.21
CA ALA A 33 -3.75 -8.72 11.49
C ALA A 33 -5.20 -8.47 11.88
N SER A 34 -5.59 -8.95 13.07
CA SER A 34 -6.98 -8.91 13.56
C SER A 34 -7.98 -9.51 12.56
N GLY A 35 -7.61 -10.63 11.92
CA GLY A 35 -8.44 -11.31 10.92
C GLY A 35 -8.51 -10.61 9.55
N GLN A 36 -7.78 -9.52 9.34
CA GLN A 36 -7.77 -8.79 8.07
C GLN A 36 -6.48 -9.05 7.29
N PRO A 37 -6.53 -9.33 5.98
CA PRO A 37 -5.35 -9.34 5.13
C PRO A 37 -4.75 -7.94 5.05
N ARG A 38 -3.49 -7.81 5.46
CA ARG A 38 -2.72 -6.57 5.46
C ARG A 38 -1.58 -6.70 4.48
N VAL A 39 -1.44 -5.66 3.67
CA VAL A 39 -0.29 -5.45 2.80
C VAL A 39 0.47 -4.22 3.30
N THR A 40 1.78 -4.35 3.44
CA THR A 40 2.69 -3.24 3.74
C THR A 40 3.63 -3.05 2.57
N ALA A 41 3.49 -1.91 1.89
CA ALA A 41 4.40 -1.47 0.84
C ALA A 41 5.33 -0.39 1.42
N ARG A 42 6.64 -0.58 1.29
CA ARG A 42 7.63 0.40 1.75
C ARG A 42 8.26 1.10 0.55
N PHE A 43 8.34 2.42 0.62
CA PHE A 43 8.91 3.27 -0.41
C PHE A 43 9.54 4.50 0.24
N THR A 44 10.39 5.18 -0.53
CA THR A 44 11.01 6.45 -0.15
C THR A 44 10.30 7.62 -0.81
N ALA A 45 10.22 8.73 -0.09
CA ALA A 45 9.80 10.02 -0.61
C ALA A 45 10.70 11.11 0.02
N THR A 46 10.86 12.22 -0.68
CA THR A 46 11.68 13.37 -0.29
C THR A 46 11.02 14.15 0.84
N ASP A 47 9.69 14.25 0.80
CA ASP A 47 8.88 14.91 1.82
C ASP A 47 7.51 14.24 2.00
N ASP A 48 6.75 14.72 2.97
CA ASP A 48 5.41 14.24 3.30
C ASP A 48 4.38 14.46 2.18
N THR A 49 4.57 15.46 1.33
CA THR A 49 3.66 15.78 0.21
C THR A 49 3.82 14.73 -0.87
N GLU A 50 5.06 14.47 -1.28
CA GLU A 50 5.40 13.40 -2.21
C GLU A 50 4.98 12.03 -1.65
N ALA A 51 5.21 11.79 -0.35
CA ALA A 51 4.80 10.53 0.29
C ALA A 51 3.28 10.28 0.21
N ARG A 52 2.48 11.34 0.39
CA ARG A 52 1.01 11.26 0.27
C ARG A 52 0.58 11.03 -1.18
N ALA A 53 1.22 11.70 -2.14
CA ALA A 53 0.94 11.51 -3.56
C ALA A 53 1.19 10.05 -3.98
N ILE A 54 2.38 9.52 -3.70
CA ILE A 54 2.76 8.13 -3.98
C ILE A 54 1.80 7.15 -3.28
N HIS A 55 1.49 7.36 -2.00
CA HIS A 55 0.54 6.51 -1.28
C HIS A 55 -0.86 6.51 -1.92
N GLY A 56 -1.33 7.67 -2.36
CA GLY A 56 -2.60 7.83 -3.06
C GLY A 56 -2.62 7.07 -4.39
N GLU A 57 -1.56 7.22 -5.19
CA GLU A 57 -1.39 6.54 -6.47
C GLU A 57 -1.28 5.02 -6.32
N ILE A 58 -0.48 4.52 -5.36
CA ILE A 58 -0.42 3.09 -5.05
C ILE A 58 -1.80 2.55 -4.68
N ALA A 59 -2.51 3.23 -3.77
CA ALA A 59 -3.84 2.80 -3.36
C ALA A 59 -4.85 2.85 -4.51
N ALA A 60 -4.73 3.82 -5.43
CA ALA A 60 -5.57 3.91 -6.62
C ALA A 60 -5.27 2.78 -7.62
N ALA A 61 -3.99 2.49 -7.89
CA ALA A 61 -3.57 1.42 -8.78
C ALA A 61 -4.02 0.04 -8.26
N VAL A 62 -3.83 -0.23 -6.97
CA VAL A 62 -4.28 -1.49 -6.35
C VAL A 62 -5.81 -1.62 -6.39
N ARG A 63 -6.56 -0.52 -6.28
CA ARG A 63 -8.03 -0.53 -6.42
C ARG A 63 -8.54 -0.94 -7.80
N LEU A 64 -7.70 -0.90 -8.83
CA LEU A 64 -8.03 -1.44 -10.15
C LEU A 64 -8.02 -2.98 -10.18
N VAL A 65 -7.34 -3.59 -9.21
CA VAL A 65 -7.12 -5.04 -9.12
C VAL A 65 -7.91 -5.69 -7.99
N ALA A 66 -8.12 -5.00 -6.87
CA ALA A 66 -8.76 -5.55 -5.67
C ALA A 66 -9.43 -4.46 -4.83
N ASP A 67 -10.37 -4.83 -3.97
CA ASP A 67 -10.94 -3.92 -2.99
C ASP A 67 -9.92 -3.54 -1.90
N VAL A 68 -9.85 -2.24 -1.61
CA VAL A 68 -8.93 -1.64 -0.63
C VAL A 68 -9.74 -0.79 0.35
N PRO A 69 -10.42 -1.42 1.33
CA PRO A 69 -11.34 -0.71 2.24
C PRO A 69 -10.61 0.21 3.22
N ARG A 70 -9.30 0.03 3.42
CA ARG A 70 -8.49 0.88 4.29
C ARG A 70 -7.04 0.97 3.81
N ALA A 71 -6.56 2.18 3.58
CA ALA A 71 -5.14 2.49 3.37
C ALA A 71 -4.70 3.55 4.37
N ARG A 72 -3.47 3.45 4.89
CA ARG A 72 -2.88 4.39 5.84
C ARG A 72 -1.41 4.53 5.50
N LEU A 73 -0.92 5.77 5.56
CA LEU A 73 0.47 6.11 5.38
C LEU A 73 1.16 6.27 6.74
N ALA A 74 2.40 5.80 6.85
CA ALA A 74 3.23 6.01 8.03
C ALA A 74 4.65 6.38 7.62
N ALA A 75 5.25 7.34 8.32
CA ALA A 75 6.67 7.65 8.22
C ALA A 75 7.47 6.77 9.20
N VAL A 76 8.65 6.31 8.78
CA VAL A 76 9.55 5.56 9.66
C VAL A 76 10.52 6.54 10.30
N VAL A 77 10.31 6.84 11.59
CA VAL A 77 11.15 7.75 12.38
C VAL A 77 11.87 6.94 13.45
N ARG A 78 13.21 6.96 13.43
CA ARG A 78 14.05 6.22 14.40
C ARG A 78 13.65 4.73 14.50
N GLY A 79 13.37 4.10 13.36
CA GLY A 79 12.98 2.68 13.27
C GLY A 79 11.53 2.37 13.66
N ARG A 80 10.70 3.37 13.94
CA ARG A 80 9.28 3.19 14.33
C ARG A 80 8.35 3.82 13.31
N SER A 81 7.23 3.17 13.05
CA SER A 81 6.18 3.69 12.17
C SER A 81 5.31 4.70 12.91
N HIS A 82 5.23 5.92 12.38
CA HIS A 82 4.36 6.99 12.83
C HIS A 82 3.32 7.28 11.77
N TYR A 83 2.04 6.99 12.05
CA TYR A 83 0.98 7.26 11.09
C TYR A 83 0.85 8.75 10.83
N LEU A 84 0.80 9.10 9.55
CA LEU A 84 0.51 10.46 9.13
C LEU A 84 -1.00 10.67 9.21
N ALA A 85 -1.43 11.81 9.76
CA ALA A 85 -2.83 12.21 9.72
C ALA A 85 -3.27 12.37 8.24
N PRO A 86 -4.55 12.05 7.92
CA PRO A 86 -5.10 12.24 6.59
C PRO A 86 -4.87 13.66 6.05
#